data_AF-A0A060WXT9-F1
#
_entry.id   AF-A0A060WXT9-F1
#
_cell.length_a   1.000
_cell.length_b   1.000
_cell.length_c   1.000
_cell.angle_alpha   90.00
_cell.angle_beta   90.00
_cell.angle_gamma   90.00
#
_symmetry.space_group_name_H-M   'P 1'
#
loop_
_entity.id
_entity.type
_entity.pdbx_description
1 polymer ?
#
loop_
_entity_poly.entity_id
_entity_poly.type
_entity_poly.pdbx_seq_one_letter_code
_entity_poly.pdbx_strand_id
1 'polypeptide(L)'
;MGELTPVNGIRHAHRNLKIGYFSQHHVDQLDLNVCSIELLLNKFPGRNEEEYRHQLGGYGITGELATRPVASLSGGQKSRVAFAQMTMPW
;
A
#
# COMPACT_ATOMS: atom_id res chain seq x y z
N MET A 1 10.10 -2.56 11.19
CA MET A 1 11.56 -2.33 10.94
C MET A 1 11.90 -0.86 11.15
N GLY A 2 12.65 -0.57 12.21
CA GLY A 2 12.63 0.70 12.96
C GLY A 2 12.20 0.51 14.42
N GLU A 3 11.67 -0.67 14.75
CA GLU A 3 11.20 -1.05 16.09
C GLU A 3 12.30 -1.55 17.01
N LEU A 4 13.51 -1.79 16.49
CA LEU A 4 14.65 -2.22 17.27
C LEU A 4 15.65 -1.08 17.39
N THR A 5 15.88 -0.64 18.62
CA THR A 5 16.99 0.26 18.95
C THR A 5 18.31 -0.46 18.72
N PRO A 6 19.30 0.19 18.10
CA PRO A 6 20.62 -0.42 17.93
C PRO A 6 21.20 -0.78 19.29
N VAL A 7 21.69 -2.02 19.43
CA VAL A 7 22.35 -2.50 20.66
C VAL A 7 23.67 -1.76 20.89
N ASN A 8 24.28 -1.21 19.84
CA ASN A 8 25.41 -0.30 19.92
C ASN A 8 25.50 0.59 18.66
N GLY A 9 26.08 1.79 18.80
CA GLY A 9 26.25 2.77 17.71
C GLY A 9 25.08 3.76 17.52
N ILE A 10 25.29 4.76 16.64
CA ILE A 10 24.32 5.85 16.40
C ILE A 10 23.77 5.74 14.98
N ARG A 11 22.44 5.71 14.83
CA ARG A 11 21.77 5.77 13.53
C ARG A 11 21.37 7.21 13.22
N HIS A 12 21.99 7.80 12.19
CA HIS A 12 21.59 9.10 11.64
C HIS A 12 20.60 8.89 10.48
N ALA A 13 19.42 9.50 10.57
CA ALA A 13 18.46 9.57 9.48
C ALA A 13 18.06 11.02 9.24
N HIS A 14 17.98 11.42 7.97
CA HIS A 14 17.55 12.77 7.62
C HIS A 14 16.09 13.00 8.03
N ARG A 15 15.73 14.19 8.52
CA ARG A 15 14.38 14.48 9.05
C ARG A 15 13.26 14.24 8.03
N ASN A 16 13.54 14.37 6.74
CA ASN A 16 12.57 14.17 5.66
C ASN A 16 12.65 12.77 5.02
N LEU A 17 13.38 11.82 5.62
CA LEU A 17 13.52 10.47 5.08
C LEU A 17 12.20 9.71 5.20
N LYS A 18 11.56 9.40 4.07
CA LYS A 18 10.41 8.49 4.01
C LYS A 18 10.93 7.06 3.78
N ILE A 19 10.71 6.18 4.75
CA ILE A 19 11.10 4.76 4.66
C ILE A 19 9.86 3.96 4.25
N GLY A 20 9.86 3.44 3.02
CA GLY A 20 8.90 2.41 2.61
C GLY A 20 9.42 1.04 3.00
N TYR A 21 8.81 0.39 3.98
CA TYR A 21 9.11 -0.99 4.36
C TYR A 21 8.09 -1.92 3.70
N PHE A 22 8.52 -3.05 3.13
CA PHE A 22 7.62 -4.05 2.54
C PHE A 22 8.01 -5.43 3.09
N SER A 23 7.12 -6.02 3.89
CA SER A 23 7.27 -7.39 4.38
C SER A 23 5.99 -8.18 4.10
N GLN A 24 6.06 -9.51 4.21
CA GLN A 24 4.92 -10.41 3.99
C GLN A 24 3.73 -10.06 4.91
N HIS A 25 3.99 -9.47 6.09
CA HIS A 25 2.96 -8.96 7.01
C HIS A 25 2.26 -7.67 6.57
N HIS A 26 2.82 -6.87 5.65
CA HIS A 26 2.12 -5.69 5.12
C HIS A 26 0.96 -6.06 4.20
N VAL A 27 1.00 -7.24 3.58
CA VAL A 27 -0.14 -7.78 2.85
C VAL A 27 -1.29 -8.12 3.80
N ASP A 28 -0.98 -8.55 5.02
CA ASP A 28 -1.98 -8.88 6.05
C ASP A 28 -2.70 -7.64 6.62
N GLN A 29 -2.17 -6.43 6.42
CA GLN A 29 -2.79 -5.17 6.86
C GLN A 29 -3.80 -4.61 5.87
N LEU A 30 -3.94 -5.20 4.68
CA LEU A 30 -4.96 -4.79 3.72
C LEU A 30 -6.33 -5.23 4.22
N ASP A 31 -7.31 -4.34 4.18
CA ASP A 31 -8.70 -4.74 4.39
C ASP A 31 -9.13 -5.65 3.23
N LEU A 32 -9.34 -6.93 3.54
CA LEU A 32 -9.62 -7.96 2.56
C LEU A 32 -11.09 -7.92 2.07
N ASN A 33 -11.98 -7.24 2.79
CA ASN A 33 -13.42 -7.24 2.52
C ASN A 33 -13.85 -6.21 1.47
N VAL A 34 -13.02 -5.20 1.25
CA VAL A 34 -13.27 -4.12 0.28
C VAL A 34 -12.54 -4.38 -1.03
N CYS A 35 -12.94 -3.70 -2.10
CA CYS A 35 -12.17 -3.73 -3.34
C CYS A 35 -10.91 -2.86 -3.28
N SER A 36 -9.97 -3.07 -4.22
CA SER A 36 -8.68 -2.35 -4.22
C SER A 36 -8.84 -0.83 -4.30
N ILE A 37 -9.86 -0.35 -5.02
CA ILE A 37 -10.17 1.08 -5.14
C ILE A 37 -10.71 1.64 -3.83
N GLU A 38 -11.70 0.96 -3.24
CA GLU A 38 -12.29 1.33 -1.93
C GLU A 38 -11.25 1.33 -0.83
N LEU A 39 -10.31 0.38 -0.86
CA LEU A 39 -9.20 0.32 0.08
C LEU A 39 -8.37 1.61 0.08
N LEU A 40 -8.09 2.17 -1.10
CA LEU A 40 -7.35 3.44 -1.20
C LEU A 40 -8.24 4.64 -0.86
N LEU A 41 -9.51 4.66 -1.29
CA LEU A 41 -10.46 5.71 -0.95
C LEU A 41 -10.66 5.86 0.57
N ASN A 42 -10.82 4.73 1.27
CA ASN A 42 -11.03 4.71 2.72
C ASN A 42 -9.79 5.17 3.48
N LYS A 43 -8.59 4.86 2.96
CA LYS A 43 -7.32 5.18 3.61
C LYS A 43 -6.83 6.59 3.32
N PHE A 44 -7.16 7.13 2.15
CA PHE A 44 -6.74 8.44 1.68
C PHE A 44 -7.97 9.23 1.19
N PRO A 45 -8.85 9.71 2.08
CA PRO A 45 -10.02 10.48 1.68
C PRO A 45 -9.62 11.80 1.01
N GLY A 46 -10.44 12.30 0.07
CA GLY A 46 -10.25 13.61 -0.57
C GLY A 46 -9.73 13.58 -2.01
N ARG A 47 -9.61 12.41 -2.62
CA ARG A 47 -9.29 12.23 -4.05
C ARG A 47 -10.40 11.50 -4.78
N ASN A 48 -10.47 11.72 -6.09
CA ASN A 48 -11.47 11.08 -6.95
C ASN A 48 -11.13 9.62 -7.21
N GLU A 49 -12.15 8.79 -7.42
CA GLU A 49 -12.00 7.37 -7.72
C GLU A 49 -11.12 7.13 -8.97
N GLU A 50 -11.22 7.99 -9.97
CA GLU A 50 -10.44 7.90 -11.20
C GLU A 50 -8.93 8.01 -10.96
N GLU A 51 -8.51 8.86 -10.01
CA GLU A 51 -7.10 8.98 -9.62
C GLU A 51 -6.59 7.68 -8.98
N TYR A 52 -7.43 7.02 -8.18
CA TYR A 52 -7.10 5.72 -7.59
C TYR A 52 -7.03 4.60 -8.62
N ARG A 53 -7.92 4.60 -9.60
CA ARG A 53 -7.84 3.66 -10.74
C ARG A 53 -6.57 3.88 -11.55
N HIS A 54 -6.18 5.12 -11.78
CA HIS A 54 -4.93 5.44 -12.46
C HIS A 54 -3.71 4.97 -11.66
N GLN A 55 -3.69 5.26 -10.35
CA GLN A 55 -2.63 4.83 -9.44
C GLN A 55 -2.50 3.30 -9.44
N LEU A 56 -3.58 2.57 -9.19
CA LEU A 56 -3.62 1.10 -9.22
C LEU A 56 -3.22 0.54 -10.59
N GLY A 57 -3.63 1.22 -11.67
CA GLY A 57 -3.27 0.86 -13.04
C GLY A 57 -1.77 0.91 -13.31
N GLY A 58 -1.04 1.87 -12.71
CA GLY A 58 0.42 1.94 -12.75
C GLY A 58 1.11 0.71 -12.14
N TYR A 59 0.43 -0.01 -11.24
CA TYR A 59 0.90 -1.27 -10.64
C TYR A 59 0.25 -2.51 -11.26
N GLY A 60 -0.45 -2.37 -12.39
CA GLY A 60 -1.10 -3.46 -13.11
C GLY A 60 -2.30 -4.06 -12.39
N ILE A 61 -2.99 -3.27 -11.56
CA ILE A 61 -4.30 -3.58 -10.97
C ILE A 61 -5.35 -2.76 -11.73
N THR A 62 -5.95 -3.36 -12.75
CA THR A 62 -6.87 -2.68 -13.68
C THR A 62 -8.17 -3.46 -13.89
N GLY A 63 -9.19 -2.78 -14.42
CA GLY A 63 -10.47 -3.40 -14.76
C GLY A 63 -11.10 -4.12 -13.57
N GLU A 64 -11.49 -5.38 -13.77
CA GLU A 64 -12.12 -6.21 -12.75
C GLU A 64 -11.23 -6.47 -11.53
N LEU A 65 -9.90 -6.46 -11.68
CA LEU A 65 -8.98 -6.66 -10.55
C LEU A 65 -9.05 -5.50 -9.54
N ALA A 66 -9.38 -4.30 -10.01
CA ALA A 66 -9.46 -3.12 -9.15
C ALA A 66 -10.80 -3.08 -8.36
N THR A 67 -11.86 -3.66 -8.93
CA THR A 67 -13.22 -3.66 -8.36
C THR A 67 -13.57 -4.93 -7.57
N ARG A 68 -12.76 -5.98 -7.67
CA ARG A 68 -12.94 -7.20 -6.87
C ARG A 68 -12.44 -7.03 -5.43
N PRO A 69 -13.01 -7.77 -4.47
CA PRO A 69 -12.51 -7.80 -3.10
C PRO A 69 -11.03 -8.19 -3.06
N VAL A 70 -10.24 -7.51 -2.23
CA VAL A 70 -8.81 -7.77 -2.07
C VAL A 70 -8.55 -9.21 -1.60
N ALA A 71 -9.47 -9.81 -0.83
CA ALA A 71 -9.45 -11.23 -0.48
C ALA A 71 -9.22 -12.16 -1.70
N SER A 72 -9.87 -11.85 -2.83
CA SER A 72 -9.88 -12.67 -4.05
C SER A 72 -8.61 -12.55 -4.91
N LEU A 73 -7.70 -11.62 -4.56
CA LEU A 73 -6.47 -11.40 -5.27
C LEU A 73 -5.40 -12.44 -4.88
N SER A 74 -4.56 -12.81 -5.85
CA SER A 74 -3.37 -13.61 -5.58
C SER A 74 -2.38 -12.86 -4.68
N GLY A 75 -1.47 -13.56 -4.01
CA GLY A 75 -0.47 -12.93 -3.14
C GLY A 75 0.37 -11.86 -3.86
N GLY A 76 0.71 -12.10 -5.14
CA GLY A 76 1.42 -11.12 -5.98
C GLY A 76 0.56 -9.91 -6.36
N GLN A 77 -0.76 -10.09 -6.55
CA GLN A 77 -1.68 -8.97 -6.77
C GLN A 77 -1.86 -8.13 -5.50
N LYS A 78 -2.05 -8.77 -4.34
CA LYS A 78 -2.11 -8.08 -3.04
C LYS A 78 -0.84 -7.27 -2.76
N SER A 79 0.32 -7.84 -3.10
CA SER A 79 1.61 -7.15 -3.00
C SER A 79 1.63 -5.86 -3.83
N ARG A 80 1.11 -5.90 -5.07
CA ARG A 80 1.04 -4.72 -5.95
C ARG A 80 0.05 -3.66 -5.44
N VAL A 81 -1.08 -4.07 -4.86
CA VAL A 81 -2.01 -3.15 -4.16
C VAL A 81 -1.31 -2.47 -2.97
N ALA A 82 -0.61 -3.24 -2.14
CA ALA A 82 0.15 -2.68 -1.02
C ALA A 82 1.24 -1.70 -1.48
N PHE A 83 1.95 -2.00 -2.58
CA PHE A 83 2.91 -1.05 -3.17
C PHE A 83 2.24 0.23 -3.66
N ALA A 84 1.11 0.13 -4.38
CA ALA A 84 0.36 1.28 -4.84
C ALA A 84 -0.08 2.18 -3.67
N GLN A 85 -0.48 1.57 -2.56
CA GLN A 85 -0.83 2.27 -1.32
C GLN A 85 0.37 2.97 -0.68
N MET A 86 1.57 2.37 -0.72
CA MET A 86 2.77 2.94 -0.10
C MET A 86 3.32 4.16 -0.84
N THR A 87 3.06 4.28 -2.13
CA THR A 87 3.51 5.42 -2.94
C THR A 87 2.52 6.58 -2.93
N MET A 88 1.37 6.42 -2.26
CA MET A 88 0.44 7.51 -2.02
C MET A 88 1.08 8.59 -1.14
N PRO A 89 0.98 9.88 -1.53
CA PRO A 89 1.30 10.98 -0.63
C PRO A 89 0.36 10.95 0.58
N TRP A 90 0.93 10.97 1.79
CA TRP A 90 0.23 11.28 3.03
C TRP A 90 -0.30 12.71 3.03
#